data_AF-A0A172T3D5-F1
#
_entry.id   AF-A0A172T3D5-F1
#
_cell.length_a   1.000
_cell.length_b   1.000
_cell.length_c   1.000
_cell.angle_alpha   90.00
_cell.angle_beta   90.00
_cell.angle_gamma   90.00
#
_symmetry.space_group_name_H-M   'P 1'
#
loop_
_entity.id
_entity.type
_entity.pdbx_description
1 polymer ?
#
loop_
_entity_poly.entity_id
_entity_poly.type
_entity_poly.pdbx_seq_one_letter_code
_entity_poly.pdbx_strand_id
1 'polypeptide(L)'
;MLYIKFFGDWKVYKDGNEFNDFTSKKALKLLFYILLSNRSKVSVEELSRTFWPGYGPDYFKKNLNAQLYYIRKDLEIPYNYLRNERGYVFIDLSYFPSDYSEFMKAIDNADAKRASELYTGLLLDGLEDDWVRKHRVRCQRLYEELLKVSSKTETENSKVTVSSILKAKILLEHQKATREKYFIPIELKKGYVKEIRVRKGDIVLDLGDKLFLILERGKKSSEEVVFGFAKRLGLDLSYVVFLSEEDVLNQIDSNIA
;
A
#
# COMPACT_ATOMS: atom_id res chain seq x y z
N MET A 1 25.52 -2.87 1.46
CA MET A 1 24.11 -2.65 1.83
C MET A 1 23.48 -1.62 0.92
N LEU A 2 22.35 -1.97 0.29
CA LEU A 2 21.56 -1.04 -0.55
C LEU A 2 20.60 -0.24 0.34
N TYR A 3 20.38 1.04 0.05
CA TYR A 3 19.31 1.85 0.64
C TYR A 3 18.83 2.89 -0.38
N ILE A 4 17.53 3.18 -0.41
CA ILE A 4 16.97 4.17 -1.33
C ILE A 4 16.22 5.23 -0.55
N LYS A 5 16.65 6.48 -0.69
CA LYS A 5 15.94 7.66 -0.21
C LYS A 5 15.03 8.17 -1.31
N PHE A 6 13.74 8.27 -1.06
CA PHE A 6 12.72 8.73 -1.99
C PHE A 6 12.18 10.11 -1.65
N PHE A 7 12.14 10.54 -0.38
CA PHE A 7 11.54 11.82 0.00
C PHE A 7 12.55 12.98 -0.04
N GLY A 8 12.16 14.10 -0.65
CA GLY A 8 13.05 15.22 -0.94
C GLY A 8 14.06 14.87 -2.03
N ASP A 9 15.32 15.27 -1.82
CA ASP A 9 16.44 14.89 -2.71
C ASP A 9 16.65 13.37 -2.66
N TRP A 10 16.02 12.68 -3.61
CA TRP A 10 16.09 11.23 -3.72
C TRP A 10 17.51 10.79 -4.07
N LYS A 11 17.94 9.69 -3.46
CA LYS A 11 19.30 9.15 -3.59
C LYS A 11 19.27 7.62 -3.50
N VAL A 12 20.17 6.97 -4.23
CA VAL A 12 20.44 5.55 -4.05
C VAL A 12 21.78 5.42 -3.37
N TYR A 13 21.86 4.57 -2.35
CA TYR A 13 23.10 4.28 -1.63
C TYR A 13 23.44 2.81 -1.78
N LYS A 14 24.70 2.54 -2.13
CA LYS A 14 25.25 1.20 -2.22
C LYS A 14 26.51 1.14 -1.36
N ASP A 15 26.50 0.24 -0.39
CA ASP A 15 27.60 0.05 0.57
C ASP A 15 27.94 1.33 1.34
N GLY A 16 26.90 2.12 1.66
CA GLY A 16 27.01 3.38 2.41
C GLY A 16 27.36 4.60 1.56
N ASN A 17 27.73 4.42 0.28
CA ASN A 17 28.09 5.50 -0.62
C ASN A 17 26.93 5.83 -1.56
N GLU A 18 26.79 7.10 -1.92
CA GLU A 18 25.84 7.52 -2.96
C GLU A 18 26.21 6.86 -4.30
N PHE A 19 25.23 6.25 -4.95
CA PHE A 19 25.35 5.55 -6.21
C PHE A 19 24.53 6.26 -7.28
N ASN A 20 25.21 6.76 -8.31
CA ASN A 20 24.64 7.52 -9.42
C ASN A 20 25.02 6.96 -10.80
N ASP A 21 25.84 5.90 -10.87
CA ASP A 21 26.34 5.27 -12.10
C ASP A 21 25.35 4.28 -12.72
N PHE A 22 24.10 4.72 -12.93
CA PHE A 22 23.09 3.90 -13.59
C PHE A 22 23.29 3.87 -15.11
N THR A 23 23.35 2.66 -15.67
CA THR A 23 23.43 2.42 -17.12
C THR A 23 22.22 3.01 -17.85
N SER A 24 21.05 3.07 -17.20
CA SER A 24 19.81 3.57 -17.81
C SER A 24 18.93 4.32 -16.81
N LYS A 25 18.58 5.57 -17.16
CA LYS A 25 17.57 6.33 -16.43
C LYS A 25 16.19 5.65 -16.45
N LYS A 26 15.83 4.97 -17.54
CA LYS A 26 14.56 4.23 -17.63
C LYS A 26 14.57 3.01 -16.70
N ALA A 27 15.72 2.34 -16.55
CA ALA A 27 15.88 1.23 -15.61
C ALA A 27 15.71 1.71 -14.16
N LEU A 28 16.30 2.85 -13.81
CA LEU A 28 16.12 3.48 -12.49
C LEU A 28 14.66 3.83 -12.21
N LYS A 29 13.99 4.51 -13.14
CA LYS A 29 12.55 4.84 -13.00
C LYS A 29 11.67 3.59 -12.88
N LEU A 30 12.00 2.53 -13.62
CA LEU A 30 11.31 1.25 -13.54
C LEU A 30 11.46 0.63 -12.14
N LEU A 31 12.67 0.65 -11.56
CA LEU A 31 12.90 0.20 -10.19
C LEU A 31 12.06 0.99 -9.19
N PHE A 32 12.09 2.33 -9.28
CA PHE A 32 11.31 3.20 -8.40
C PHE A 32 9.83 2.92 -8.49
N TYR A 33 9.27 2.77 -9.69
CA TYR A 33 7.86 2.42 -9.87
C TYR A 33 7.51 1.08 -9.20
N ILE A 34 8.33 0.05 -9.39
CA ILE A 34 8.11 -1.27 -8.79
C ILE A 34 8.13 -1.17 -7.25
N LEU A 35 9.11 -0.46 -6.68
CA LEU A 35 9.24 -0.29 -5.23
C LEU A 35 8.08 0.51 -4.63
N LEU A 36 7.68 1.61 -5.29
CA LEU A 36 6.58 2.45 -4.83
C LEU A 36 5.21 1.76 -4.90
N SER A 37 5.08 0.72 -5.74
CA SER A 37 3.89 -0.12 -5.75
C SER A 37 3.69 -0.91 -4.45
N ASN A 38 4.75 -1.11 -3.65
CA ASN A 38 4.75 -1.90 -2.41
C ASN A 38 4.16 -3.32 -2.58
N ARG A 39 4.23 -3.88 -3.78
CA ARG A 39 3.78 -5.24 -4.12
C ARG A 39 5.00 -6.13 -4.38
N SER A 40 4.93 -7.39 -3.95
CA SER A 40 5.96 -8.40 -4.25
C SER A 40 5.98 -8.86 -5.71
N LYS A 41 4.97 -8.46 -6.49
CA LYS A 41 4.91 -8.68 -7.94
C LYS A 41 4.14 -7.56 -8.64
N VAL A 42 4.59 -7.18 -9.83
CA VAL A 42 3.93 -6.20 -10.71
C VAL A 42 3.72 -6.85 -12.08
N SER A 43 2.54 -6.65 -12.67
CA SER A 43 2.24 -7.26 -13.96
C SER A 43 3.06 -6.61 -15.07
N VAL A 44 3.53 -7.41 -16.02
CA VAL A 44 4.27 -6.93 -17.19
C VAL A 44 3.39 -6.04 -18.07
N GLU A 45 2.08 -6.28 -18.11
CA GLU A 45 1.12 -5.45 -18.83
C GLU A 45 0.98 -4.05 -18.22
N GLU A 46 0.96 -3.94 -16.89
CA GLU A 46 0.99 -2.65 -16.19
C GLU A 46 2.27 -1.87 -16.51
N LEU A 47 3.44 -2.52 -16.40
CA LEU A 47 4.73 -1.91 -16.74
C LEU A 47 4.80 -1.47 -18.20
N SER A 48 4.23 -2.26 -19.11
CA SER A 48 4.14 -1.93 -20.54
C SER A 48 3.35 -0.64 -20.76
N ARG A 49 2.15 -0.55 -20.19
CA ARG A 49 1.30 0.65 -20.31
C ARG A 49 1.94 1.90 -19.73
N THR A 50 2.74 1.77 -18.67
CA THR A 50 3.41 2.90 -18.02
C THR A 50 4.68 3.36 -18.76
N PHE A 51 5.54 2.43 -19.19
CA PHE A 51 6.89 2.77 -19.68
C PHE A 51 7.07 2.69 -21.20
N TRP A 52 6.14 2.02 -21.89
CA TRP A 52 6.14 1.82 -23.33
C TRP A 52 4.71 1.95 -23.91
N PRO A 53 4.02 3.08 -23.69
CA PRO A 53 2.69 3.29 -24.25
C PRO A 53 2.75 3.22 -25.78
N GLY A 54 1.82 2.49 -26.40
CA GLY A 54 1.70 2.36 -27.85
C GLY A 54 2.63 1.35 -28.52
N TYR A 55 3.50 0.65 -27.77
CA TYR A 55 4.37 -0.38 -28.34
C TYR A 55 3.79 -1.78 -28.25
N GLY A 56 4.07 -2.60 -29.26
CA GLY A 56 3.64 -4.00 -29.32
C GLY A 56 4.34 -4.92 -28.30
N PRO A 57 3.77 -6.12 -28.04
CA PRO A 57 4.28 -7.07 -27.05
C PRO A 57 5.75 -7.45 -27.17
N ASP A 58 6.23 -7.68 -28.38
CA ASP A 58 7.61 -8.14 -28.60
C ASP A 58 8.63 -7.04 -28.28
N TYR A 59 8.29 -5.79 -28.58
CA TYR A 59 9.15 -4.65 -28.31
C TYR A 59 9.31 -4.43 -26.80
N PHE A 60 8.22 -4.33 -26.05
CA PHE A 60 8.33 -4.01 -24.63
C PHE A 60 8.93 -5.18 -23.84
N LYS A 61 8.65 -6.45 -24.19
CA LYS A 61 9.22 -7.61 -23.46
C LYS A 61 10.74 -7.64 -23.54
N LYS A 62 11.30 -7.43 -24.74
CA LYS A 62 12.75 -7.36 -24.95
C LYS A 62 13.36 -6.20 -24.18
N ASN A 63 12.73 -5.03 -24.23
CA ASN A 63 13.19 -3.83 -23.52
C ASN A 63 13.11 -3.98 -21.99
N LEU A 64 12.03 -4.58 -21.47
CA LEU A 64 11.86 -4.81 -20.04
C LEU A 64 12.97 -5.71 -19.48
N ASN A 65 13.29 -6.81 -20.17
CA ASN A 65 14.38 -7.69 -19.75
C ASN A 65 15.73 -6.98 -19.72
N ALA A 66 16.00 -6.10 -20.68
CA ALA A 66 17.21 -5.28 -20.69
C ALA A 66 17.23 -4.28 -19.51
N GLN A 67 16.12 -3.59 -19.22
CA GLN A 67 16.04 -2.67 -18.08
C GLN A 67 16.25 -3.40 -16.75
N LEU A 68 15.62 -4.57 -16.56
CA LEU A 68 15.81 -5.38 -15.35
C LEU A 68 17.24 -5.90 -15.24
N TYR A 69 17.88 -6.23 -16.36
CA TYR A 69 19.29 -6.61 -16.38
C TYR A 69 20.18 -5.45 -15.95
N TYR A 70 19.95 -4.23 -16.45
CA TYR A 70 20.70 -3.05 -16.00
C TYR A 70 20.54 -2.78 -14.51
N ILE A 71 19.32 -2.84 -13.97
CA ILE A 71 19.11 -2.70 -12.51
C ILE A 71 19.95 -3.72 -11.74
N ARG A 72 19.87 -5.01 -12.13
CA ARG A 72 20.61 -6.07 -11.45
C ARG A 72 22.12 -5.89 -11.56
N LYS A 73 22.62 -5.47 -12.72
CA LYS A 73 24.04 -5.27 -12.96
C LYS A 73 24.56 -4.08 -12.16
N ASP A 74 23.91 -2.92 -12.28
CA ASP A 74 24.35 -1.66 -11.68
C ASP A 74 24.36 -1.76 -10.14
N LEU A 75 23.31 -2.37 -9.57
CA LEU A 75 23.15 -2.51 -8.12
C LEU A 75 23.62 -3.87 -7.57
N GLU A 76 24.23 -4.72 -8.41
CA GLU A 76 24.69 -6.07 -8.07
C GLU A 76 23.63 -6.92 -7.35
N ILE A 77 22.42 -6.91 -7.89
CA ILE A 77 21.27 -7.60 -7.32
C ILE A 77 21.20 -9.02 -7.88
N PRO A 78 21.22 -10.06 -7.03
CA PRO A 78 21.02 -11.42 -7.50
C PRO A 78 19.66 -11.60 -8.15
N TYR A 79 19.59 -12.44 -9.19
CA TYR A 79 18.38 -12.63 -10.00
C TYR A 79 17.13 -12.94 -9.16
N ASN A 80 17.27 -13.71 -8.08
CA ASN A 80 16.15 -14.12 -7.24
C ASN A 80 15.40 -12.95 -6.57
N TYR A 81 16.09 -11.83 -6.30
CA TYR A 81 15.51 -10.64 -5.66
C TYR A 81 14.80 -9.70 -6.66
N LEU A 82 15.08 -9.83 -7.96
CA LEU A 82 14.41 -9.09 -9.03
C LEU A 82 14.36 -9.92 -10.32
N ARG A 83 13.25 -10.65 -10.52
CA ARG A 83 13.08 -11.59 -11.64
C ARG A 83 11.83 -11.31 -12.46
N ASN A 84 11.84 -11.76 -13.71
CA ASN A 84 10.70 -11.70 -14.61
C ASN A 84 10.30 -13.11 -15.01
N GLU A 85 9.11 -13.56 -14.59
CA GLU A 85 8.55 -14.86 -14.96
C GLU A 85 7.03 -14.78 -15.12
N ARG A 86 6.46 -15.62 -15.98
CA ARG A 86 5.00 -15.84 -16.08
C ARG A 86 4.16 -14.56 -16.23
N GLY A 87 4.69 -13.54 -16.89
CA GLY A 87 3.99 -12.26 -17.10
C GLY A 87 4.04 -11.29 -15.93
N TYR A 88 4.91 -11.52 -14.94
CA TYR A 88 5.12 -10.66 -13.78
C TYR A 88 6.59 -10.38 -13.54
N VAL A 89 6.88 -9.18 -13.04
CA VAL A 89 8.15 -8.87 -12.38
C VAL A 89 7.97 -9.09 -10.90
N PHE A 90 8.74 -10.01 -10.33
CA PHE A 90 8.78 -10.30 -8.90
C PHE A 90 9.93 -9.53 -8.28
N ILE A 91 9.67 -8.98 -7.10
CA ILE A 91 10.63 -8.25 -6.31
C ILE A 91 10.55 -8.71 -4.85
N ASP A 92 11.70 -8.93 -4.24
CA ASP A 92 11.81 -9.12 -2.80
C ASP A 92 12.14 -7.78 -2.16
N LEU A 93 11.12 -7.14 -1.59
CA LEU A 93 11.20 -5.80 -1.00
C LEU A 93 12.18 -5.75 0.19
N SER A 94 12.51 -6.87 0.83
CA SER A 94 13.47 -6.89 1.94
C SER A 94 14.89 -6.55 1.51
N TYR A 95 15.21 -6.74 0.22
CA TYR A 95 16.50 -6.38 -0.37
C TYR A 95 16.61 -4.88 -0.70
N PHE A 96 15.49 -4.15 -0.65
CA PHE A 96 15.41 -2.74 -1.04
C PHE A 96 14.88 -1.87 0.10
N PRO A 97 15.62 -1.73 1.20
CA PRO A 97 15.21 -0.85 2.28
C PRO A 97 15.16 0.59 1.78
N SER A 98 14.17 1.33 2.25
CA SER A 98 13.93 2.72 1.83
C SER A 98 13.14 3.50 2.87
N ASP A 99 13.36 4.82 2.89
CA ASP A 99 12.53 5.76 3.66
C ASP A 99 11.05 5.65 3.29
N TYR A 100 10.72 5.37 2.03
CA TYR A 100 9.34 5.11 1.59
C TYR A 100 8.76 3.88 2.26
N SER A 101 9.47 2.75 2.25
CA SER A 101 8.99 1.53 2.91
C SER A 101 8.84 1.70 4.42
N GLU A 102 9.72 2.49 5.04
CA GLU A 102 9.63 2.85 6.46
C GLU A 102 8.49 3.83 6.73
N PHE A 103 8.25 4.78 5.84
CA PHE A 103 7.15 5.74 5.93
C PHE A 103 5.83 5.00 5.84
N MET A 104 5.66 4.10 4.88
CA MET A 104 4.46 3.28 4.77
C MET A 104 4.22 2.43 6.03
N LYS A 105 5.28 1.88 6.65
CA LYS A 105 5.16 1.19 7.95
C LYS A 105 4.76 2.14 9.08
N ALA A 106 5.30 3.36 9.10
CA ALA A 106 4.91 4.38 10.08
C ALA A 106 3.44 4.78 9.91
N ILE A 107 2.98 4.93 8.67
CA ILE A 107 1.56 5.13 8.34
C ILE A 107 0.72 3.95 8.86
N ASP A 108 1.11 2.70 8.56
CA ASP A 108 0.37 1.50 9.00
C ASP A 108 0.28 1.41 10.54
N ASN A 109 1.34 1.82 11.25
CA ASN A 109 1.42 1.82 12.70
C ASN A 109 0.85 3.08 13.36
N ALA A 110 0.35 4.04 12.56
CA ALA A 110 -0.02 5.38 13.01
C ALA A 110 1.05 6.09 13.87
N ASP A 111 2.32 5.91 13.50
CA ASP A 111 3.45 6.58 14.16
C ASP A 111 3.72 7.92 13.47
N ALA A 112 3.00 8.96 13.88
CA ALA A 112 3.15 10.31 13.34
C ALA A 112 4.56 10.87 13.48
N LYS A 113 5.20 10.61 14.63
CA LYS A 113 6.57 11.09 14.87
C LYS A 113 7.52 10.48 13.83
N ARG A 114 7.48 9.17 13.65
CA ARG A 114 8.35 8.49 12.67
C ARG A 114 8.02 8.89 11.23
N ALA A 115 6.73 9.06 10.91
CA ALA A 115 6.32 9.51 9.58
C ALA A 115 6.86 10.93 9.28
N SER A 116 6.82 11.85 10.25
CA SER A 116 7.37 13.20 10.11
C SER A 116 8.89 13.23 9.93
N GLU A 117 9.63 12.33 10.59
CA GLU A 117 11.08 12.20 10.40
C GLU A 117 11.44 11.72 8.99
N LEU A 118 10.60 10.88 8.38
CA LEU A 118 10.86 10.26 7.07
C LEU A 118 10.36 11.11 5.89
N TYR A 119 9.26 11.84 6.07
CA TYR A 119 8.69 12.72 5.03
C TYR A 119 9.50 14.03 4.94
N THR A 120 10.70 13.97 4.36
CA THR A 120 11.62 15.11 4.31
C THR A 120 11.43 16.04 3.10
N GLY A 121 10.40 15.83 2.27
CA GLY A 121 10.13 16.63 1.08
C GLY A 121 9.26 15.90 0.06
N LEU A 122 9.17 16.44 -1.15
CA LEU A 122 8.41 15.81 -2.23
C LEU A 122 8.98 14.43 -2.58
N LEU A 123 8.10 13.43 -2.76
CA LEU A 123 8.51 12.12 -3.23
C LEU A 123 9.14 12.21 -4.62
N LEU A 124 10.35 11.67 -4.78
CA LEU A 124 11.13 11.67 -6.02
C LEU A 124 11.23 13.07 -6.62
N ASP A 125 11.68 14.05 -5.84
CA ASP A 125 11.76 15.44 -6.29
C ASP A 125 12.56 15.56 -7.61
N GLY A 126 12.09 16.42 -8.52
CA GLY A 126 12.62 16.59 -9.88
C GLY A 126 12.22 15.51 -10.90
N LEU A 127 11.51 14.44 -10.52
CA LEU A 127 10.90 13.51 -11.49
C LEU A 127 9.45 13.89 -11.80
N GLU A 128 9.14 14.06 -13.08
CA GLU A 128 7.85 14.64 -13.52
C GLU A 128 6.84 13.64 -14.10
N ASP A 129 7.19 12.35 -14.15
CA ASP A 129 6.32 11.32 -14.72
C ASP A 129 4.95 11.24 -13.99
N ASP A 130 3.86 11.02 -14.72
CA ASP A 130 2.50 11.01 -14.17
C ASP A 130 2.30 10.04 -13.01
N TRP A 131 2.98 8.89 -13.07
CA TRP A 131 2.92 7.90 -12.00
C TRP A 131 3.56 8.43 -10.70
N VAL A 132 4.62 9.24 -10.78
CA VAL A 132 5.25 9.89 -9.61
C VAL A 132 4.25 10.84 -8.97
N ARG A 133 3.58 11.68 -9.77
CA ARG A 133 2.57 12.64 -9.29
C ARG A 133 1.43 11.94 -8.51
N LYS A 134 0.94 10.81 -9.02
CA LYS A 134 -0.07 9.98 -8.33
C LYS A 134 0.43 9.48 -6.96
N HIS A 135 1.69 9.03 -6.89
CA HIS A 135 2.29 8.61 -5.62
C HIS A 135 2.55 9.77 -4.65
N ARG A 136 2.94 10.96 -5.14
CA ARG A 136 3.08 12.18 -4.32
C ARG A 136 1.77 12.54 -3.64
N VAL A 137 0.68 12.65 -4.42
CA VAL A 137 -0.67 12.96 -3.90
C VAL A 137 -1.10 11.92 -2.87
N ARG A 138 -0.86 10.64 -3.14
CA ARG A 138 -1.14 9.56 -2.18
C ARG A 138 -0.37 9.80 -0.88
N CYS A 139 0.96 9.91 -0.92
CA CYS A 139 1.77 10.04 0.29
C CYS A 139 1.42 11.29 1.10
N GLN A 140 1.17 12.42 0.42
CA GLN A 140 0.73 13.66 1.06
C GLN A 140 -0.59 13.44 1.80
N ARG A 141 -1.59 12.86 1.15
CA ARG A 141 -2.89 12.59 1.78
C ARG A 141 -2.75 11.67 2.99
N LEU A 142 -1.93 10.61 2.90
CA LEU A 142 -1.67 9.70 4.02
C LEU A 142 -1.06 10.43 5.21
N TYR A 143 -0.07 11.28 4.94
CA TYR A 143 0.62 12.04 5.96
C TYR A 143 -0.28 13.07 6.63
N GLU A 144 -1.05 13.84 5.85
CA GLU A 144 -2.02 14.81 6.37
C GLU A 144 -3.09 14.15 7.24
N GLU A 145 -3.63 13.01 6.82
CA GLU A 145 -4.60 12.26 7.61
C GLU A 145 -3.99 11.74 8.91
N LEU A 146 -2.76 11.22 8.88
CA LEU A 146 -2.04 10.79 10.08
C LEU A 146 -1.86 11.94 11.08
N LEU A 147 -1.48 13.12 10.61
CA LEU A 147 -1.32 14.31 11.47
C LEU A 147 -2.65 14.76 12.09
N LYS A 148 -3.73 14.81 11.30
CA LYS A 148 -5.08 15.18 11.79
C LYS A 148 -5.57 14.27 12.89
N VAL A 149 -5.31 12.97 12.78
CA VAL A 149 -5.79 12.01 13.78
C VAL A 149 -4.89 12.02 15.02
N SER A 150 -3.58 12.19 14.84
CA SER A 150 -2.63 12.22 15.96
C SER A 150 -2.78 13.44 16.86
N SER A 151 -3.23 14.59 16.32
CA SER A 151 -3.52 15.78 17.13
C SER A 151 -4.82 15.67 17.94
N LYS A 152 -5.72 14.73 17.60
CA LYS A 152 -7.01 14.52 18.29
C LYS A 152 -6.97 13.45 19.39
N THR A 153 -5.86 12.72 19.54
CA THR A 153 -5.83 11.48 20.33
C THR A 153 -4.61 11.35 21.25
N GLU A 154 -4.56 12.16 22.30
CA GLU A 154 -3.53 12.08 23.36
C GLU A 154 -3.82 11.03 24.47
N THR A 155 -4.61 9.98 24.20
CA THR A 155 -4.84 8.87 25.17
C THR A 155 -4.46 7.50 24.59
N GLU A 156 -3.85 6.63 25.41
CA GLU A 156 -3.19 5.39 24.97
C GLU A 156 -4.13 4.34 24.33
N ASN A 157 -5.41 4.30 24.72
CA ASN A 157 -6.42 3.45 24.06
C ASN A 157 -6.80 3.93 22.66
N SER A 158 -6.45 5.16 22.28
CA SER A 158 -6.77 5.72 20.97
C SER A 158 -5.79 5.28 19.88
N LYS A 159 -4.54 4.92 20.19
CA LYS A 159 -3.53 4.57 19.17
C LYS A 159 -3.89 3.35 18.31
N VAL A 160 -4.45 2.29 18.91
CA VAL A 160 -4.85 1.07 18.19
C VAL A 160 -6.06 1.32 17.28
N THR A 161 -7.03 2.09 17.78
CA THR A 161 -8.21 2.51 17.03
C THR A 161 -7.81 3.42 15.87
N VAL A 162 -6.87 4.35 16.10
CA VAL A 162 -6.34 5.28 15.10
C VAL A 162 -5.56 4.56 13.99
N SER A 163 -4.68 3.61 14.33
CA SER A 163 -3.99 2.78 13.33
C SER A 163 -4.98 1.99 12.48
N SER A 164 -6.01 1.40 13.09
CA SER A 164 -7.03 0.65 12.38
C SER A 164 -7.86 1.55 11.45
N ILE A 165 -8.25 2.75 11.92
CA ILE A 165 -8.97 3.77 11.15
C ILE A 165 -8.16 4.25 9.95
N LEU A 166 -6.87 4.56 10.15
CA LEU A 166 -6.01 5.03 9.07
C LEU A 166 -5.83 3.92 8.05
N LYS A 167 -5.48 2.71 8.49
CA LYS A 167 -5.35 1.55 7.61
C LYS A 167 -6.64 1.26 6.83
N ALA A 168 -7.81 1.38 7.47
CA ALA A 168 -9.11 1.30 6.83
C ALA A 168 -9.29 2.33 5.72
N LYS A 169 -9.06 3.62 6.02
CA LYS A 169 -9.13 4.71 5.02
C LYS A 169 -8.25 4.44 3.82
N ILE A 170 -7.00 4.02 4.04
CA ILE A 170 -6.01 3.76 2.98
C ILE A 170 -6.47 2.65 2.04
N LEU A 171 -6.89 1.52 2.60
CA LEU A 171 -7.28 0.36 1.82
C LEU A 171 -8.53 0.65 0.99
N LEU A 172 -9.51 1.36 1.57
CA LEU A 172 -10.75 1.70 0.88
C LEU A 172 -10.54 2.75 -0.21
N GLU A 173 -9.72 3.76 0.03
CA GLU A 173 -9.35 4.75 -0.99
C GLU A 173 -8.58 4.12 -2.15
N HIS A 174 -7.64 3.22 -1.85
CA HIS A 174 -6.95 2.47 -2.89
C HIS A 174 -7.92 1.59 -3.67
N GLN A 175 -8.84 0.90 -2.98
CA GLN A 175 -9.85 0.06 -3.62
C GLN A 175 -10.78 0.87 -4.54
N LYS A 176 -11.23 2.07 -4.15
CA LYS A 176 -12.06 2.98 -4.98
C LYS A 176 -11.38 3.32 -6.31
N ALA A 177 -10.05 3.46 -6.31
CA ALA A 177 -9.27 3.77 -7.51
C ALA A 177 -9.03 2.55 -8.43
N THR A 178 -9.47 1.35 -8.04
CA THR A 178 -9.21 0.09 -8.76
C THR A 178 -10.51 -0.63 -9.13
N ARG A 179 -10.48 -1.43 -10.20
CA ARG A 179 -11.61 -2.32 -10.55
C ARG A 179 -11.69 -3.57 -9.66
N GLU A 180 -10.66 -3.84 -8.87
CA GLU A 180 -10.56 -5.04 -8.04
C GLU A 180 -10.95 -4.72 -6.60
N LYS A 181 -12.01 -5.38 -6.12
CA LYS A 181 -12.47 -5.26 -4.72
C LYS A 181 -11.82 -6.34 -3.86
N TYR A 182 -10.69 -6.00 -3.25
CA TYR A 182 -9.93 -6.90 -2.37
C TYR A 182 -10.48 -6.97 -0.95
N PHE A 183 -11.21 -5.94 -0.53
CA PHE A 183 -11.74 -5.76 0.81
C PHE A 183 -13.26 -5.64 0.78
N ILE A 184 -13.89 -6.23 1.78
CA ILE A 184 -15.34 -6.25 1.94
C ILE A 184 -15.65 -5.53 3.25
N PRO A 185 -16.16 -4.29 3.19
CA PRO A 185 -16.56 -3.58 4.40
C PRO A 185 -17.94 -4.06 4.87
N ILE A 186 -18.05 -4.40 6.14
CA ILE A 186 -19.31 -4.79 6.78
C ILE A 186 -19.48 -4.08 8.12
N GLU A 187 -20.73 -3.87 8.53
CA GLU A 187 -21.14 -3.37 9.84
C GLU A 187 -21.81 -4.49 10.65
N LEU A 188 -21.51 -4.52 11.95
CA LEU A 188 -22.19 -5.33 12.97
C LEU A 188 -22.54 -4.46 14.18
N LYS A 189 -23.67 -4.74 14.83
CA LYS A 189 -23.92 -4.19 16.17
C LYS A 189 -23.15 -4.98 17.21
N LYS A 190 -22.51 -4.28 18.14
CA LYS A 190 -21.66 -4.88 19.18
C LYS A 190 -22.39 -5.88 20.08
N GLY A 191 -23.69 -5.65 20.32
CA GLY A 191 -24.54 -6.56 21.09
C GLY A 191 -24.73 -7.96 20.48
N TYR A 192 -24.43 -8.16 19.20
CA TYR A 192 -24.60 -9.45 18.53
C TYR A 192 -23.35 -10.34 18.59
N VAL A 193 -22.21 -9.84 19.08
CA VAL A 193 -20.96 -10.59 19.12
C VAL A 193 -20.28 -10.43 20.47
N LYS A 194 -20.03 -11.55 21.16
CA LYS A 194 -19.33 -11.54 22.46
C LYS A 194 -17.82 -11.35 22.33
N GLU A 195 -17.21 -11.95 21.31
CA GLU A 195 -15.77 -11.84 21.04
C GLU A 195 -15.54 -11.87 19.52
N ILE A 196 -14.77 -10.91 19.00
CA ILE A 196 -14.44 -10.84 17.58
C ILE A 196 -13.04 -11.42 17.38
N ARG A 197 -12.95 -12.41 16.49
CA ARG A 197 -11.67 -12.92 16.01
C ARG A 197 -11.58 -12.75 14.50
N VAL A 198 -10.63 -11.94 14.07
CA VAL A 198 -10.38 -11.66 12.64
C VAL A 198 -9.04 -12.22 12.18
N ARG A 199 -8.86 -12.38 10.87
CA ARG A 199 -7.58 -12.80 10.28
C ARG A 199 -6.59 -11.64 10.31
N LYS A 200 -5.31 -11.94 10.13
CA LYS A 200 -4.23 -10.92 10.11
C LYS A 200 -4.45 -9.79 9.08
N GLY A 201 -5.09 -10.09 7.96
CA GLY A 201 -5.39 -9.13 6.89
C GLY A 201 -6.65 -8.29 7.11
N ASP A 202 -7.53 -8.73 8.01
CA ASP A 202 -8.79 -8.06 8.31
C ASP A 202 -8.56 -6.91 9.30
N ILE A 203 -9.46 -5.91 9.29
CA ILE A 203 -9.41 -4.76 10.19
C ILE A 203 -10.72 -4.67 10.95
N VAL A 204 -10.64 -4.37 12.25
CA VAL A 204 -11.80 -4.09 13.12
C VAL A 204 -11.73 -2.63 13.55
N LEU A 205 -12.83 -1.90 13.36
CA LEU A 205 -13.03 -0.55 13.89
C LEU A 205 -14.17 -0.62 14.89
N ASP A 206 -13.89 -0.24 16.13
CA ASP A 206 -14.88 -0.14 17.20
C ASP A 206 -15.34 1.32 17.30
N LEU A 207 -16.60 1.57 16.94
CA LEU A 207 -17.21 2.90 16.95
C LEU A 207 -18.30 3.00 18.04
N GLY A 208 -18.12 2.27 19.15
CA GLY A 208 -19.05 2.32 20.28
C GLY A 208 -20.11 1.22 20.19
N ASP A 209 -21.31 1.55 19.68
CA ASP A 209 -22.43 0.60 19.55
C ASP A 209 -22.30 -0.30 18.31
N LYS A 210 -21.46 0.12 17.35
CA LYS A 210 -21.18 -0.55 16.09
C LYS A 210 -19.73 -0.96 15.95
N LEU A 211 -19.54 -2.01 15.16
CA LEU A 211 -18.25 -2.53 14.74
C LEU A 211 -18.20 -2.53 13.22
N PHE A 212 -17.21 -1.88 12.64
CA PHE A 212 -16.90 -2.05 11.22
C PHE A 212 -15.79 -3.05 11.04
N LEU A 213 -15.98 -3.93 10.08
CA LEU A 213 -15.01 -4.95 9.73
C LEU A 213 -14.67 -4.79 8.26
N ILE A 214 -13.38 -4.69 7.96
CA ILE A 214 -12.88 -4.66 6.59
C ILE A 214 -12.22 -6.01 6.36
N LEU A 215 -12.94 -6.91 5.69
CA LEU A 215 -12.51 -8.30 5.50
C LEU A 215 -11.74 -8.46 4.19
N GLU A 216 -10.62 -9.18 4.23
CA GLU A 216 -9.87 -9.51 3.02
C GLU A 216 -10.56 -10.64 2.23
N ARG A 217 -10.89 -10.37 0.97
CA ARG A 217 -11.68 -11.28 0.10
C ARG A 217 -10.86 -12.47 -0.40
N GLY A 218 -9.60 -12.23 -0.79
CA GLY A 218 -8.80 -13.21 -1.51
C GLY A 218 -9.44 -13.63 -2.85
N LYS A 219 -9.58 -14.95 -3.08
CA LYS A 219 -10.12 -15.53 -4.33
C LYS A 219 -11.62 -15.84 -4.32
N LYS A 220 -12.27 -15.72 -3.17
CA LYS A 220 -13.67 -16.11 -2.97
C LYS A 220 -14.63 -14.99 -3.36
N SER A 221 -15.91 -15.30 -3.49
CA SER A 221 -16.94 -14.27 -3.61
C SER A 221 -17.06 -13.47 -2.31
N SER A 222 -17.65 -12.28 -2.36
CA SER A 222 -17.85 -11.47 -1.17
C SER A 222 -18.77 -12.16 -0.15
N GLU A 223 -19.82 -12.78 -0.66
CA GLU A 223 -20.82 -13.53 0.11
C GLU A 223 -20.19 -14.76 0.78
N GLU A 224 -19.33 -15.51 0.08
CA GLU A 224 -18.64 -16.67 0.66
C GLU A 224 -17.71 -16.29 1.82
N VAL A 225 -17.04 -15.15 1.70
CA VAL A 225 -16.12 -14.64 2.74
C VAL A 225 -16.91 -14.23 3.98
N VAL A 226 -17.97 -13.45 3.79
CA VAL A 226 -18.86 -13.00 4.88
C VAL A 226 -19.57 -14.17 5.52
N PHE A 227 -20.09 -15.12 4.74
CA PHE A 227 -20.69 -16.36 5.24
C PHE A 227 -19.72 -17.15 6.11
N GLY A 228 -18.50 -17.37 5.60
CA GLY A 228 -17.47 -18.07 6.34
C GLY A 228 -17.06 -17.34 7.62
N PHE A 229 -17.07 -16.01 7.61
CA PHE A 229 -16.81 -15.17 8.79
C PHE A 229 -17.93 -15.29 9.83
N ALA A 230 -19.18 -15.06 9.45
CA ALA A 230 -20.34 -15.14 10.33
C ALA A 230 -20.47 -16.54 10.97
N LYS A 231 -20.31 -17.61 10.18
CA LYS A 231 -20.33 -18.99 10.68
C LYS A 231 -19.28 -19.26 11.76
N ARG A 232 -18.07 -18.69 11.65
CA ARG A 232 -17.01 -18.85 12.66
C ARG A 232 -17.35 -18.15 13.99
N LEU A 233 -18.12 -17.07 13.92
CA LEU A 233 -18.54 -16.32 15.10
C LEU A 233 -19.90 -16.73 15.64
N GLY A 234 -20.58 -17.70 15.01
CA GLY A 234 -21.94 -18.09 15.36
C GLY A 234 -22.96 -16.97 15.13
N LEU A 235 -22.69 -16.07 14.19
CA LEU A 235 -23.51 -14.91 13.89
C LEU A 235 -24.54 -15.23 12.80
N ASP A 236 -25.79 -14.80 13.02
CA ASP A 236 -26.81 -14.79 11.98
C ASP A 236 -26.47 -13.74 10.90
N LEU A 237 -26.54 -14.14 9.63
CA LEU A 237 -26.22 -13.27 8.50
C LEU A 237 -27.13 -12.06 8.39
N SER A 238 -28.37 -12.15 8.89
CA SER A 238 -29.32 -11.02 8.92
C SER A 238 -28.83 -9.85 9.76
N TYR A 239 -27.84 -10.06 10.64
CA TYR A 239 -27.21 -9.01 11.44
C TYR A 239 -25.98 -8.39 10.77
N VAL A 240 -25.56 -8.90 9.61
CA VAL A 240 -24.43 -8.34 8.84
C VAL A 240 -24.95 -7.36 7.81
N VAL A 241 -24.48 -6.12 7.87
CA VAL A 241 -24.78 -5.10 6.86
C VAL A 241 -23.55 -4.92 5.98
N PHE A 242 -23.69 -5.06 4.66
CA PHE A 242 -22.63 -4.69 3.72
C PHE A 242 -22.57 -3.18 3.57
N LEU A 243 -21.36 -2.63 3.62
CA LEU A 243 -21.13 -1.21 3.44
C LEU A 243 -20.36 -0.97 2.13
N SER A 244 -20.66 0.14 1.46
CA SER A 244 -19.77 0.64 0.41
C SER A 244 -18.51 1.24 1.03
N GLU A 245 -17.47 1.41 0.21
CA GLU A 245 -16.26 2.12 0.60
C GLU A 245 -16.58 3.55 1.06
N GLU A 246 -17.55 4.20 0.43
CA GLU A 246 -17.97 5.57 0.75
C GLU A 246 -18.75 5.66 2.06
N ASP A 247 -19.61 4.69 2.37
CA ASP A 247 -20.33 4.63 3.65
C ASP A 247 -19.35 4.56 4.83
N VAL A 248 -18.31 3.73 4.71
CA VAL A 248 -17.30 3.60 5.77
C VAL A 248 -16.48 4.88 5.91
N LEU A 249 -16.02 5.46 4.80
CA LEU A 249 -15.22 6.69 4.83
C LEU A 249 -16.00 7.86 5.46
N ASN A 250 -17.25 8.08 5.05
CA ASN A 250 -18.10 9.15 5.59
C ASN A 250 -18.37 8.97 7.09
N GLN A 251 -18.59 7.74 7.54
CA GLN A 251 -18.80 7.45 8.96
C GLN A 251 -17.51 7.57 9.77
N ILE A 252 -16.36 7.17 9.23
CA ILE A 252 -15.06 7.43 9.86
C ILE A 252 -14.84 8.94 10.01
N ASP A 253 -15.09 9.72 8.96
CA ASP A 253 -14.90 11.18 8.99
C ASP A 253 -15.82 11.85 10.01
N SER A 254 -17.07 11.39 10.12
CA SER A 254 -18.06 11.90 11.08
C SER A 254 -17.74 11.55 12.55
N ASN A 255 -17.08 10.41 12.80
CA ASN A 255 -16.70 10.00 14.17
C ASN A 255 -15.37 10.61 14.64
N ILE A 256 -14.55 11.11 13.72
CA ILE A 256 -13.30 11.81 14.03
C ILE A 256 -13.52 13.32 14.14
N ALA A 257 -14.60 13.86 13.54
CA ALA A 257 -14.95 15.29 13.56
C ALA A 257 -15.11 15.82 14.99
#